data_AF-A0A2E3PIA7-F1
#
_entry.id   AF-A0A2E3PIA7-F1
#
_cell.length_a   1.000
_cell.length_b   1.000
_cell.length_c   1.000
_cell.angle_alpha   90.00
_cell.angle_beta   90.00
_cell.angle_gamma   90.00
#
_symmetry.space_group_name_H-M   'P 1'
#
loop_
_entity.id
_entity.type
_entity.pdbx_description
1 polymer ?
#
loop_
_entity_poly.entity_id
_entity_poly.type
_entity_poly.pdbx_seq_one_letter_code
_entity_poly.pdbx_strand_id
1 'polypeptide(L)'
;MLFQVEMTVNIPADLDPEIAADTKAREKAYSQDLQKSGVWRHIWRKAGLYENTSIFEVRDNEHLHEVLMGLPLYPYMDMKITPLCRHPSSIREDDS
;
A
#
# COMPACT_ATOMS: atom_id res chain seq x y z
N MET A 1 -4.44 13.05 5.82
CA MET A 1 -4.12 13.28 4.40
C MET A 1 -4.31 11.98 3.65
N LEU A 2 -4.95 12.03 2.48
CA LEU A 2 -5.21 10.85 1.65
C LEU A 2 -4.22 10.74 0.49
N PHE A 3 -3.78 9.52 0.20
CA PHE A 3 -2.93 9.22 -0.95
C PHE A 3 -3.47 8.01 -1.69
N GLN A 4 -3.56 8.13 -3.02
CA GLN A 4 -3.64 6.96 -3.88
C GLN A 4 -2.22 6.45 -4.13
N VAL A 5 -2.01 5.16 -3.87
CA VAL A 5 -0.77 4.47 -4.19
C VAL A 5 -1.08 3.31 -5.12
N GLU A 6 -0.52 3.35 -6.32
CA GLU A 6 -0.50 2.20 -7.23
C GLU A 6 0.82 1.47 -7.03
N MET A 7 0.79 0.15 -6.84
CA MET A 7 1.98 -0.65 -6.61
C MET A 7 2.02 -1.84 -7.57
N THR A 8 3.14 -2.04 -8.25
CA THR A 8 3.45 -3.21 -9.07
C THR A 8 4.51 -4.05 -8.38
N VAL A 9 4.23 -5.33 -8.16
CA VAL A 9 5.13 -6.25 -7.44
C VAL A 9 5.94 -7.09 -8.43
N ASN A 10 7.25 -6.90 -8.41
CA ASN A 10 8.23 -7.51 -9.31
C ASN A 10 9.26 -8.34 -8.52
N ILE A 11 8.82 -9.47 -7.97
CA ILE A 11 9.72 -10.40 -7.25
C ILE A 11 10.55 -11.18 -8.29
N PRO A 12 11.89 -11.22 -8.18
CA PRO A 12 12.73 -12.00 -9.07
C PRO A 12 12.35 -13.48 -9.07
N ALA A 13 12.31 -14.11 -10.25
CA ALA A 13 11.92 -15.50 -10.40
C ALA A 13 12.95 -16.50 -9.83
N ASP A 14 14.19 -16.05 -9.66
CA ASP A 14 15.31 -16.78 -9.08
C ASP A 14 15.47 -16.57 -7.57
N LEU A 15 14.61 -15.74 -6.95
CA LEU A 15 14.58 -15.60 -5.51
C LEU A 15 14.24 -16.95 -4.86
N ASP A 16 14.96 -17.31 -3.80
CA ASP A 16 14.70 -18.51 -3.02
C ASP A 16 13.20 -18.58 -2.63
N PRO A 17 12.49 -19.66 -2.98
CA PRO A 17 11.08 -19.82 -2.66
C PRO A 17 10.74 -19.66 -1.17
N GLU A 18 11.63 -20.07 -0.26
CA GLU A 18 11.42 -19.93 1.18
C GLU A 18 11.52 -18.47 1.61
N ILE A 19 12.50 -17.73 1.09
CA ILE A 19 12.65 -16.28 1.33
C ILE A 19 11.46 -15.52 0.75
N ALA A 20 11.02 -15.89 -0.46
CA ALA A 20 9.87 -15.28 -1.10
C ALA A 20 8.58 -15.53 -0.31
N ALA A 21 8.39 -16.73 0.24
CA ALA A 21 7.24 -17.09 1.05
C ALA A 21 7.25 -16.35 2.40
N ASP A 22 8.39 -16.31 3.10
CA ASP A 22 8.54 -15.56 4.34
C ASP A 22 8.26 -14.06 4.14
N THR A 23 8.85 -13.47 3.10
CA THR A 23 8.66 -12.05 2.79
C THR A 23 7.19 -11.73 2.52
N LYS A 24 6.48 -12.59 1.75
CA LYS A 24 5.04 -12.47 1.53
C LYS A 24 4.21 -12.63 2.81
N ALA A 25 4.62 -13.49 3.74
CA ALA A 25 3.93 -13.68 5.00
C ALA A 25 4.06 -12.44 5.90
N ARG A 26 5.28 -11.89 6.01
CA ARG A 26 5.54 -10.63 6.75
C ARG A 26 4.81 -9.45 6.12
N GLU A 27 4.82 -9.35 4.79
CA GLU A 27 4.07 -8.33 4.05
C GLU A 27 2.57 -8.38 4.39
N LYS A 28 2.00 -9.60 4.38
CA LYS A 28 0.59 -9.80 4.71
C LYS A 28 0.29 -9.37 6.15
N ALA A 29 1.14 -9.72 7.11
CA ALA A 29 0.94 -9.33 8.50
C ALA A 29 1.00 -7.79 8.66
N TYR A 30 2.04 -7.16 8.13
CA TYR A 30 2.23 -5.71 8.22
C TYR A 30 1.09 -4.93 7.53
N SER A 31 0.71 -5.32 6.31
CA SER A 31 -0.42 -4.69 5.60
C SER A 31 -1.76 -4.88 6.31
N GLN A 32 -1.98 -6.00 7.00
CA GLN A 32 -3.17 -6.22 7.81
C GLN A 32 -3.19 -5.34 9.06
N ASP A 33 -2.05 -5.13 9.71
CA ASP A 33 -1.97 -4.26 10.88
C ASP A 33 -2.18 -2.77 10.50
N LEU A 34 -1.65 -2.34 9.36
CA LEU A 34 -1.95 -1.02 8.80
C LEU A 34 -3.43 -0.85 8.47
N GLN A 35 -4.09 -1.88 7.92
CA GLN A 35 -5.54 -1.85 7.68
C GLN A 35 -6.34 -1.74 8.99
N LYS A 36 -5.99 -2.52 10.02
CA LYS A 36 -6.64 -2.44 11.35
C LYS A 36 -6.47 -1.07 12.00
N SER A 37 -5.33 -0.42 11.79
CA SER A 37 -5.05 0.92 12.32
C SER A 37 -5.74 2.06 11.56
N GLY A 38 -6.33 1.77 10.39
CA GLY A 38 -6.92 2.78 9.49
C GLY A 38 -5.92 3.42 8.52
N VAL A 39 -4.62 3.27 8.73
CA VAL A 39 -3.57 3.84 7.85
C VAL A 39 -3.70 3.34 6.41
N TRP A 40 -3.94 2.04 6.22
CA TRP A 40 -4.20 1.48 4.90
C TRP A 40 -5.71 1.29 4.73
N ARG A 41 -6.40 2.39 4.42
CA ARG A 41 -7.86 2.48 4.39
C ARG A 41 -8.49 1.50 3.39
N HIS A 42 -7.92 1.41 2.20
CA HIS A 42 -8.44 0.52 1.15
C HIS A 42 -7.32 -0.10 0.30
N ILE A 43 -7.58 -1.32 -0.18
CA ILE A 43 -6.70 -2.05 -1.10
C ILE A 43 -7.55 -2.85 -2.09
N TRP A 44 -7.21 -2.74 -3.38
CA TRP A 44 -7.82 -3.55 -4.43
C TRP A 44 -6.77 -4.13 -5.35
N ARG A 45 -6.98 -5.39 -5.76
CA ARG A 45 -6.20 -6.05 -6.82
C ARG A 45 -6.63 -5.51 -8.17
N LYS A 46 -5.69 -5.10 -9.03
CA LYS A 46 -5.99 -4.85 -10.44
C LYS A 46 -6.16 -6.18 -11.17
N ALA A 47 -7.28 -6.37 -11.85
CA ALA A 47 -7.61 -7.65 -12.48
C ALA A 47 -6.56 -8.06 -13.53
N GLY A 48 -6.06 -9.29 -13.43
CA GLY A 48 -5.06 -9.84 -14.35
C GLY A 48 -3.62 -9.39 -14.10
N LEU A 49 -3.37 -8.53 -13.11
CA LEU A 49 -2.04 -7.97 -12.83
C LEU A 49 -1.61 -8.27 -11.40
N TYR A 50 -0.30 -8.47 -11.18
CA TYR A 50 0.27 -8.49 -9.82
C TYR A 50 0.46 -7.06 -9.28
N GLU A 51 -0.61 -6.27 -9.39
CA GLU A 51 -0.66 -4.86 -9.02
C GLU A 51 -1.81 -4.58 -8.07
N ASN A 52 -1.69 -3.52 -7.29
CA ASN A 52 -2.80 -3.01 -6.49
C ASN A 52 -2.97 -1.50 -6.65
N THR A 53 -4.20 -1.05 -6.38
CA THR A 53 -4.50 0.35 -6.09
C THR A 53 -4.94 0.43 -4.64
N SER A 54 -4.32 1.33 -3.90
CA SER A 54 -4.52 1.49 -2.47
C SER A 54 -4.80 2.94 -2.10
N ILE A 55 -5.59 3.13 -1.04
CA ILE A 55 -5.81 4.44 -0.41
C ILE A 55 -5.21 4.39 0.98
N PHE A 56 -4.28 5.31 1.25
CA PHE A 56 -3.66 5.50 2.55
C PHE A 56 -4.14 6.78 3.20
N GLU A 57 -4.40 6.72 4.50
CA GLU A 57 -4.71 7.86 5.36
C GLU A 57 -3.59 8.05 6.38
N VAL A 58 -2.84 9.14 6.22
CA VAL A 58 -1.61 9.40 6.98
C VAL A 58 -1.56 10.85 7.45
N ARG A 59 -0.73 11.12 8.46
CA ARG A 59 -0.59 12.47 9.05
C ARG A 59 0.04 13.44 8.05
N ASP A 60 1.05 13.00 7.32
CA ASP A 60 1.86 13.81 6.40
C ASP A 60 2.63 12.91 5.40
N ASN A 61 3.46 13.54 4.56
CA ASN A 61 4.28 12.84 3.57
C ASN A 61 5.35 11.94 4.20
N GLU A 62 5.89 12.31 5.37
CA GLU A 62 6.94 11.55 6.06
C GLU A 62 6.37 10.25 6.61
N HIS A 63 5.20 10.31 7.25
CA HIS A 63 4.47 9.13 7.70
C HIS A 63 4.13 8.19 6.54
N LEU A 64 3.75 8.72 5.36
CA LEU A 64 3.57 7.87 4.18
C LEU A 64 4.87 7.17 3.80
N HIS A 65 5.97 7.91 3.74
CA HIS A 65 7.27 7.38 3.36
C HIS A 65 7.71 6.27 4.31
N GLU A 66 7.60 6.46 5.63
CA GLU A 66 7.89 5.45 6.65
C GLU A 66 7.04 4.19 6.45
N VAL A 67 5.73 4.37 6.25
CA VAL A 67 4.79 3.26 6.04
C VAL A 67 5.19 2.43 4.81
N LEU A 68 5.49 3.08 3.69
CA LEU A 68 5.86 2.42 2.44
C LEU A 68 7.24 1.76 2.53
N MET A 69 8.23 2.43 3.11
CA MET A 69 9.58 1.88 3.34
C MET A 69 9.55 0.67 4.29
N GLY A 70 8.58 0.63 5.20
CA GLY A 70 8.37 -0.48 6.12
C GLY A 70 7.78 -1.75 5.47
N LEU A 71 7.29 -1.68 4.23
CA LEU A 71 6.75 -2.85 3.53
C LEU A 71 7.87 -3.86 3.25
N PRO A 72 7.77 -5.12 3.71
CA PRO A 72 8.73 -6.16 3.38
C PRO A 72 8.98 -6.36 1.87
N LEU A 73 7.98 -6.11 1.02
CA LEU A 73 8.11 -6.16 -0.43
C LEU A 73 8.60 -4.86 -1.08
N TYR A 74 8.86 -3.79 -0.32
CA TYR A 74 9.32 -2.50 -0.86
C TYR A 74 10.48 -2.63 -1.88
N PRO A 75 11.52 -3.46 -1.66
CA PRO A 75 12.62 -3.61 -2.63
C PRO A 75 12.21 -4.15 -4.01
N TYR A 76 11.02 -4.73 -4.11
CA TYR A 76 10.47 -5.36 -5.32
C TYR A 76 9.28 -4.60 -5.89
N MET A 77 9.03 -3.36 -5.45
CA MET A 77 7.84 -2.61 -5.82
C MET A 77 8.16 -1.39 -6.66
N ASP A 78 7.47 -1.26 -7.78
CA ASP A 78 7.33 0.02 -8.49
C ASP A 78 6.07 0.71 -7.99
N MET A 79 6.18 1.98 -7.60
CA MET A 79 5.06 2.72 -7.00
C MET A 79 4.81 4.06 -7.68
N LYS A 80 3.53 4.41 -7.79
CA LYS A 80 3.08 5.76 -8.13
C LYS A 80 2.23 6.31 -7.01
N ILE A 81 2.66 7.43 -6.44
CA ILE A 81 2.00 8.10 -5.32
C ILE A 81 1.29 9.36 -5.83
N THR A 82 0.00 9.49 -5.54
CA THR A 82 -0.81 10.67 -5.88
C THR A 82 -1.49 11.20 -4.62
N PRO A 83 -1.12 12.40 -4.12
CA PRO A 83 -1.84 13.06 -3.04
C PRO A 83 -3.28 13.37 -3.46
N LEU A 84 -4.24 13.17 -2.57
CA LEU A 84 -5.66 13.39 -2.82
C LEU A 84 -6.19 14.47 -1.88
N CYS A 85 -6.97 15.39 -2.45
CA CYS A 85 -7.79 16.32 -1.68
C CYS A 85 -9.21 15.77 -1.56
N ARG A 86 -9.87 16.09 -0.45
CA ARG A 86 -11.30 15.85 -0.31
C ARG A 86 -12.06 16.63 -1.38
N HIS A 87 -12.93 15.94 -2.12
CA HIS A 87 -13.76 16.58 -3.13
C HIS A 87 -14.91 17.37 -2.46
N PRO A 88 -15.21 18.62 -2.87
CA PRO A 88 -16.23 19.46 -2.23
C PRO A 88 -17.65 18.88 -2.32
N SER A 89 -17.92 18.03 -3.31
CA SER A 89 -19.19 17.32 -3.47
C SER A 89 -19.25 15.96 -2.77
N SER A 90 -18.23 15.57 -2.00
CA SER A 90 -18.29 14.30 -1.26
C SER A 90 -19.33 14.38 -0.13
N ILE A 91 -20.27 13.43 -0.14
CA ILE A 91 -21.30 13.29 0.91
C ILE A 91 -20.83 12.45 2.11
N ARG A 92 -19.67 11.80 2.02
CA ARG A 92 -19.13 10.94 3.10
C ARG A 92 -18.41 11.78 4.13
N GLU A 93 -18.86 11.76 5.37
CA GLU A 93 -18.30 12.61 6.43
C GLU A 93 -16.87 12.22 6.84
N ASP A 94 -16.45 10.98 6.57
CA ASP A 94 -15.20 10.37 7.04
C ASP A 94 -14.11 10.24 5.97
N ASP A 95 -14.28 10.74 4.75
CA ASP A 95 -13.21 10.83 3.74
C ASP A 95 -12.27 12.03 4.01
N SER A 96 -11.78 12.18 5.25
CA SER A 96 -10.82 13.22 5.67
C SER A 96 -9.36 12.82 5.45
#